data_AF-A0A9P4SDM1-F1
#
_entry.id   AF-A0A9P4SDM1-F1
#
_cell.length_a   1.000
_cell.length_b   1.000
_cell.length_c   1.000
_cell.angle_alpha   90.00
_cell.angle_beta   90.00
_cell.angle_gamma   90.00
#
_symmetry.space_group_name_H-M   'P 1'
#
loop_
_entity.id
_entity.type
_entity.pdbx_description
1 polymer ?
#
loop_
_entity_poly.entity_id
_entity_poly.type
_entity_poly.pdbx_seq_one_letter_code
_entity_poly.pdbx_strand_id
1 'polypeptide(L)'
;NISVGDAESIILKILENLDSLDDLFATAVLNKAFYRVFKDNELRLMRMTLKRQSLAAWEFREICTPNESTEINSAAPKPDYTAKSYFACYLRDAYVIAGLKSIVLRQCKTFLRPETIRSLTSINPEVASRFNDAAWRVWTFCQTFGCGKGREEDIIGQMDWLKGGVLAHQQTCTCSIVEPPELESSSVLMSAPECFGKGNPGGLSAEQLFDMTELWNCLSALISGVSGMEGRTEQARAYGLFDCTAVQGGDIDGEEVMLEEWCHWIKTLGLSAVLDLSIWANDPSPTAFMLAAEQKWTSWPAPDFDGGRSTFLKEALSRV
;
A
#
# COMPACT_ATOMS: atom_id res chain seq x y z
N ASN A 1 5.07 -50.01 -2.78
CA ASN A 1 3.71 -49.44 -2.89
C ASN A 1 3.62 -48.20 -2.03
N ILE A 2 3.53 -47.03 -2.66
CA ILE A 2 3.24 -45.77 -1.97
C ILE A 2 1.72 -45.74 -1.76
N SER A 3 1.25 -45.46 -0.54
CA SER A 3 -0.20 -45.35 -0.30
C SER A 3 -0.76 -44.09 -0.97
N VAL A 4 -2.07 -44.04 -1.20
CA VAL A 4 -2.71 -42.84 -1.78
C VAL A 4 -2.48 -41.60 -0.89
N GLY A 5 -2.53 -41.77 0.43
CA GLY A 5 -2.26 -40.69 1.39
C GLY A 5 -0.80 -40.22 1.35
N ASP A 6 0.15 -41.15 1.18
CA ASP A 6 1.57 -40.78 1.00
C ASP A 6 1.80 -40.01 -0.30
N ALA A 7 1.11 -40.39 -1.38
CA ALA A 7 1.18 -39.69 -2.66
C ALA A 7 0.59 -38.27 -2.58
N GLU A 8 -0.57 -38.10 -1.94
CA GLU A 8 -1.18 -36.78 -1.73
C GLU A 8 -0.30 -35.88 -0.83
N SER A 9 0.36 -36.45 0.19
CA SER A 9 1.33 -35.73 1.03
C SER A 9 2.55 -35.27 0.23
N ILE A 10 3.07 -36.10 -0.68
CA ILE A 10 4.18 -35.73 -1.57
C ILE A 10 3.75 -34.61 -2.51
N ILE A 11 2.59 -34.72 -3.14
CA ILE A 11 2.04 -33.68 -4.04
C ILE A 11 1.89 -32.36 -3.28
N LEU A 12 1.35 -32.41 -2.05
CA LEU A 12 1.17 -31.23 -1.23
C LEU A 12 2.52 -30.56 -0.94
N LYS A 13 3.54 -31.33 -0.57
CA LYS A 13 4.89 -30.81 -0.36
C LYS A 13 5.50 -30.19 -1.62
N ILE A 14 5.23 -30.76 -2.80
CA ILE A 14 5.69 -30.18 -4.07
C ILE A 14 5.03 -28.82 -4.28
N LEU A 15 3.70 -28.75 -4.21
CA LEU A 15 2.95 -27.50 -4.37
C LEU A 15 3.34 -26.46 -3.32
N GLU A 16 3.57 -26.92 -2.09
CA GLU A 16 4.03 -26.11 -0.99
C GLU A 16 5.41 -25.55 -1.18
N ASN A 17 6.25 -25.99 -2.13
CA ASN A 17 7.63 -25.49 -2.33
C ASN A 17 7.81 -24.70 -3.63
N LEU A 18 6.72 -24.33 -4.30
CA LEU A 18 6.78 -23.47 -5.48
C LEU A 18 7.00 -22.00 -5.10
N ASP A 19 7.76 -21.28 -5.94
CA ASP A 19 8.23 -19.92 -5.69
C ASP A 19 7.41 -18.84 -6.41
N SER A 20 6.53 -19.22 -7.34
CA SER A 20 5.66 -18.29 -8.05
C SER A 20 4.22 -18.81 -8.17
N LEU A 21 3.25 -17.89 -8.16
CA LEU A 21 1.84 -18.25 -8.37
C LEU A 21 1.60 -18.87 -9.75
N ASP A 22 2.35 -18.44 -10.76
CA ASP A 22 2.27 -19.00 -12.12
C ASP A 22 2.69 -20.47 -12.12
N ASP A 23 3.80 -20.81 -11.47
CA ASP A 23 4.25 -22.20 -11.31
C ASP A 23 3.26 -23.02 -10.49
N LEU A 24 2.66 -22.44 -9.45
CA LEU A 24 1.62 -23.08 -8.64
C LEU A 24 0.43 -23.48 -9.50
N PHE A 25 -0.10 -22.56 -10.32
CA PHE A 25 -1.24 -22.85 -11.18
C PHE A 25 -0.90 -23.80 -12.33
N ALA A 26 0.27 -23.64 -12.96
CA ALA A 26 0.75 -24.55 -13.99
C ALA A 26 0.93 -25.98 -13.45
N THR A 27 1.48 -26.12 -12.24
CA THR A 27 1.69 -27.42 -11.59
C THR A 27 0.37 -28.04 -11.14
N ALA A 28 -0.57 -27.24 -10.64
CA ALA A 28 -1.89 -27.71 -10.21
C ALA A 28 -2.70 -28.37 -11.34
N VAL A 29 -2.48 -27.97 -12.59
CA VAL A 29 -3.24 -28.50 -13.75
C VAL A 29 -2.57 -29.68 -14.46
N LEU A 30 -1.43 -30.17 -13.97
CA LEU A 30 -0.71 -31.29 -14.61
C LEU A 30 -1.53 -32.58 -14.68
N ASN A 31 -2.26 -32.92 -13.62
CA ASN A 31 -3.17 -34.07 -13.59
C ASN A 31 -4.22 -33.93 -12.47
N LYS A 32 -5.17 -34.88 -12.45
CA LYS A 32 -6.29 -34.88 -11.49
C LYS A 32 -5.86 -34.94 -10.02
N ALA A 33 -4.75 -35.61 -9.70
CA ALA A 33 -4.28 -35.73 -8.32
C ALA A 33 -3.71 -34.40 -7.82
N PHE A 34 -2.85 -33.74 -8.63
CA PHE A 34 -2.36 -32.39 -8.35
C PHE A 34 -3.50 -31.39 -8.21
N TYR A 35 -4.46 -31.43 -9.13
CA TYR A 35 -5.61 -30.53 -9.11
C TYR A 35 -6.43 -30.72 -7.84
N ARG A 36 -6.70 -31.97 -7.43
CA ARG A 36 -7.45 -32.26 -6.21
C ARG A 36 -6.74 -31.74 -4.96
N VAL A 37 -5.46 -32.08 -4.78
CA VAL A 37 -4.67 -31.64 -3.61
C VAL A 37 -4.58 -30.11 -3.57
N PHE A 38 -4.41 -29.47 -4.73
CA PHE A 38 -4.45 -28.02 -4.85
C PHE A 38 -5.81 -27.44 -4.41
N LYS A 39 -6.93 -27.98 -4.93
CA LYS A 39 -8.28 -27.49 -4.59
C LYS A 39 -8.60 -27.66 -3.10
N ASP A 40 -8.14 -28.73 -2.48
CA ASP A 40 -8.32 -28.97 -1.04
C ASP A 40 -7.47 -28.02 -0.17
N ASN A 41 -6.46 -27.34 -0.74
CA ASN A 41 -5.51 -26.48 -0.03
C ASN A 41 -5.35 -25.07 -0.65
N GLU A 42 -6.28 -24.65 -1.50
CA GLU A 42 -6.07 -23.60 -2.50
C GLU A 42 -5.58 -22.27 -1.90
N LEU A 43 -6.31 -21.74 -0.91
CA LEU A 43 -5.97 -20.46 -0.27
C LEU A 43 -4.63 -20.54 0.46
N ARG A 44 -4.36 -21.66 1.16
CA ARG A 44 -3.13 -21.85 1.91
C ARG A 44 -1.92 -21.87 0.98
N LEU A 45 -2.02 -22.60 -0.13
CA LEU A 45 -0.98 -22.66 -1.15
C LEU A 45 -0.75 -21.30 -1.77
N MET A 46 -1.80 -20.56 -2.15
CA MET A 46 -1.66 -19.20 -2.69
C MET A 46 -0.98 -18.24 -1.72
N ARG A 47 -1.35 -18.27 -0.41
CA ARG A 47 -0.70 -17.44 0.62
C ARG A 47 0.78 -17.77 0.79
N MET A 48 1.12 -19.06 0.90
CA MET A 48 2.49 -19.52 1.06
C MET A 48 3.35 -19.19 -0.16
N THR A 49 2.84 -19.45 -1.37
CA THR A 49 3.54 -19.15 -2.61
C THR A 49 3.74 -17.65 -2.79
N LEU A 50 2.72 -16.82 -2.54
CA LEU A 50 2.89 -15.36 -2.61
C LEU A 50 3.93 -14.88 -1.60
N LYS A 51 3.93 -15.45 -0.39
CA LYS A 51 4.93 -15.14 0.66
C LYS A 51 6.36 -15.43 0.21
N ARG A 52 6.59 -16.51 -0.57
CA ARG A 52 7.90 -16.80 -1.16
C ARG A 52 8.23 -15.88 -2.32
N GLN A 53 7.25 -15.63 -3.19
CA GLN A 53 7.42 -14.79 -4.37
C GLN A 53 7.77 -13.35 -4.01
N SER A 54 7.06 -12.77 -3.03
CA SER A 54 7.33 -11.43 -2.49
C SER A 54 6.69 -11.29 -1.11
N LEU A 55 7.53 -11.16 -0.10
CA LEU A 55 7.10 -10.91 1.28
C LEU A 55 6.33 -9.58 1.42
N ALA A 56 6.73 -8.56 0.65
CA ALA A 56 6.06 -7.26 0.63
C ALA A 56 4.65 -7.37 0.05
N ALA A 57 4.50 -8.07 -1.08
CA ALA A 57 3.19 -8.32 -1.68
C ALA A 57 2.29 -9.13 -0.74
N TRP A 58 2.82 -10.19 -0.13
CA TRP A 58 2.09 -11.02 0.82
C TRP A 58 1.57 -10.21 2.01
N GLU A 59 2.42 -9.43 2.67
CA GLU A 59 2.01 -8.61 3.82
C GLU A 59 0.87 -7.65 3.43
N PHE A 60 1.00 -6.97 2.30
CA PHE A 60 -0.06 -6.08 1.79
C PHE A 60 -1.41 -6.79 1.64
N ARG A 61 -1.40 -8.06 1.18
CA ARG A 61 -2.61 -8.87 1.02
C ARG A 61 -3.20 -9.35 2.34
N GLU A 62 -2.37 -9.65 3.33
CA GLU A 62 -2.86 -10.01 4.66
C GLU A 62 -3.40 -8.80 5.44
N ILE A 63 -2.90 -7.60 5.17
CA ILE A 63 -3.37 -6.35 5.81
C ILE A 63 -4.70 -5.88 5.21
N CYS A 64 -4.82 -5.89 3.88
CA CYS A 64 -6.03 -5.46 3.20
C CYS A 64 -7.12 -6.53 3.31
N THR A 65 -8.39 -6.12 3.25
CA THR A 65 -9.51 -7.07 3.22
C THR A 65 -10.30 -7.04 1.91
N PRO A 66 -10.98 -8.14 1.54
CA PRO A 66 -11.63 -8.28 0.23
C PRO A 66 -12.65 -7.18 -0.09
N ASN A 67 -13.29 -6.61 0.94
CA ASN A 67 -14.38 -5.65 0.86
C ASN A 67 -14.13 -4.45 1.76
N GLU A 68 -12.91 -3.92 1.80
CA GLU A 68 -12.66 -2.59 2.35
C GLU A 68 -13.30 -1.54 1.43
N SER A 69 -14.64 -1.52 1.39
CA SER A 69 -15.38 -0.29 1.16
C SER A 69 -14.96 0.67 2.26
N THR A 70 -14.72 1.92 1.91
CA THR A 70 -14.28 3.05 2.73
C THR A 70 -15.13 3.36 3.99
N GLU A 71 -16.02 2.46 4.40
CA GLU A 71 -16.76 2.54 5.65
C GLU A 71 -15.87 2.15 6.83
N ILE A 72 -15.12 3.14 7.29
CA ILE A 72 -14.18 3.10 8.43
C ILE A 72 -14.82 2.59 9.73
N ASN A 73 -16.16 2.51 9.81
CA ASN A 73 -16.94 2.25 11.03
C ASN A 73 -17.94 1.08 10.93
N SER A 74 -17.73 0.10 10.04
CA SER A 74 -18.60 -1.08 10.05
C SER A 74 -18.24 -2.02 11.20
N ALA A 75 -19.19 -2.25 12.12
CA ALA A 75 -19.07 -3.23 13.20
C ALA A 75 -19.18 -4.69 12.72
N ALA A 76 -19.36 -4.91 11.41
CA ALA A 76 -19.42 -6.25 10.84
C ALA A 76 -18.03 -6.90 10.86
N PRO A 77 -17.93 -8.21 11.16
CA PRO A 77 -16.68 -8.94 11.04
C PRO A 77 -16.13 -8.79 9.62
N LYS A 78 -14.83 -8.46 9.51
CA LYS A 78 -14.17 -8.38 8.21
C LYS A 78 -14.28 -9.74 7.51
N PRO A 79 -14.69 -9.78 6.23
CA PRO A 79 -14.88 -11.04 5.53
C PRO A 79 -13.54 -11.73 5.31
N ASP A 80 -13.47 -13.02 5.63
CA ASP A 80 -12.30 -13.84 5.35
C ASP A 80 -12.09 -14.00 3.83
N TYR A 81 -10.82 -14.14 3.44
CA TYR A 81 -10.47 -14.45 2.07
C TYR A 81 -10.96 -15.84 1.67
N THR A 82 -11.54 -15.93 0.47
CA THR A 82 -11.57 -17.17 -0.30
C THR A 82 -10.36 -17.18 -1.24
N ALA A 83 -9.93 -18.34 -1.74
CA ALA A 83 -8.87 -18.40 -2.74
C ALA A 83 -9.15 -17.50 -3.97
N LYS A 84 -10.41 -17.50 -4.43
CA LYS A 84 -10.85 -16.66 -5.55
C LYS A 84 -10.72 -15.17 -5.23
N SER A 85 -11.21 -14.70 -4.08
CA SER A 85 -11.13 -13.28 -3.71
C SER A 85 -9.69 -12.85 -3.43
N TYR A 86 -8.88 -13.73 -2.82
CA TYR A 86 -7.46 -13.49 -2.56
C TYR A 86 -6.69 -13.24 -3.86
N PHE A 87 -6.82 -14.15 -4.83
CA PHE A 87 -6.15 -14.03 -6.11
C PHE A 87 -6.69 -12.85 -6.95
N ALA A 88 -8.00 -12.62 -6.96
CA ALA A 88 -8.59 -11.48 -7.65
C ALA A 88 -8.10 -10.13 -7.11
N CYS A 89 -8.01 -9.98 -5.78
CA CYS A 89 -7.47 -8.77 -5.15
C CYS A 89 -5.98 -8.60 -5.47
N TYR A 90 -5.19 -9.68 -5.38
CA TYR A 90 -3.78 -9.65 -5.78
C TYR A 90 -3.59 -9.19 -7.23
N LEU A 91 -4.35 -9.76 -8.18
CA LEU A 91 -4.27 -9.37 -9.59
C LEU A 91 -4.64 -7.90 -9.79
N ARG A 92 -5.76 -7.45 -9.22
CA ARG A 92 -6.19 -6.04 -9.28
C ARG A 92 -5.06 -5.11 -8.82
N ASP A 93 -4.46 -5.41 -7.68
CA ASP A 93 -3.45 -4.54 -7.09
C ASP A 93 -2.11 -4.63 -7.85
N ALA A 94 -1.78 -5.80 -8.42
CA ALA A 94 -0.64 -5.94 -9.33
C ALA A 94 -0.82 -5.11 -10.62
N TYR A 95 -2.05 -4.99 -11.14
CA TYR A 95 -2.34 -4.11 -12.28
C TYR A 95 -2.15 -2.62 -11.93
N VAL A 96 -2.49 -2.19 -10.71
CA VAL A 96 -2.21 -0.83 -10.24
C VAL A 96 -0.70 -0.56 -10.26
N ILE A 97 0.12 -1.48 -9.73
CA ILE A 97 1.57 -1.33 -9.76
C ILE A 97 2.10 -1.31 -11.20
N ALA A 98 1.58 -2.16 -12.09
CA ALA A 98 1.97 -2.16 -13.50
C ALA A 98 1.64 -0.84 -14.22
N GLY A 99 0.45 -0.27 -13.97
CA GLY A 99 0.06 1.04 -14.48
C GLY A 99 0.97 2.14 -13.95
N LEU A 100 1.23 2.13 -12.64
CA LEU A 100 2.11 3.09 -11.98
C LEU A 100 3.54 3.03 -12.53
N LYS A 101 4.10 1.83 -12.76
CA LYS A 101 5.42 1.67 -13.41
C LYS A 101 5.52 2.43 -14.73
N SER A 102 4.48 2.33 -15.54
CA SER A 102 4.43 2.99 -16.86
C SER A 102 4.38 4.52 -16.74
N ILE A 103 3.61 5.04 -15.78
CA ILE A 103 3.52 6.48 -15.56
C ILE A 103 4.81 7.04 -14.92
N VAL A 104 5.36 6.37 -13.92
CA VAL A 104 6.64 6.73 -13.28
C VAL A 104 7.78 6.75 -14.30
N LEU A 105 7.88 5.72 -15.15
CA LEU A 105 8.91 5.67 -16.20
C LEU A 105 8.75 6.80 -17.24
N ARG A 106 7.52 7.26 -17.47
CA ARG A 106 7.25 8.35 -18.43
C ARG A 106 7.50 9.73 -17.84
N GLN A 107 7.07 9.97 -16.60
CA GLN A 107 7.03 11.31 -16.00
C GLN A 107 8.17 11.58 -15.02
N CYS A 108 8.73 10.56 -14.38
CA CYS A 108 9.76 10.73 -13.34
C CYS A 108 11.18 10.37 -13.81
N LYS A 109 11.34 9.80 -15.00
CA LYS A 109 12.62 9.26 -15.51
C LYS A 109 13.80 10.22 -15.45
N THR A 110 13.57 11.53 -15.53
CA THR A 110 14.62 12.55 -15.53
C THR A 110 15.37 12.65 -14.20
N PHE A 111 14.77 12.21 -13.09
CA PHE A 111 15.36 12.27 -11.75
C PHE A 111 15.47 10.90 -11.07
N LEU A 112 15.14 9.81 -11.76
CA LEU A 112 15.29 8.45 -11.26
C LEU A 112 16.74 7.99 -11.33
N ARG A 113 17.17 7.22 -10.33
CA ARG A 113 18.46 6.54 -10.34
C ARG A 113 18.52 5.46 -11.45
N PRO A 114 19.68 5.20 -12.05
CA PRO A 114 19.83 4.22 -13.14
C PRO A 114 19.34 2.82 -12.79
N GLU A 115 19.57 2.37 -11.55
CA GLU A 115 19.12 1.07 -11.05
C GLU A 115 17.60 0.95 -11.00
N THR A 116 16.90 2.05 -10.70
CA THR A 116 15.44 2.11 -10.67
C THR A 116 14.87 2.08 -12.08
N ILE A 117 15.48 2.82 -13.01
CA ILE A 117 15.13 2.75 -14.44
C ILE A 117 15.32 1.31 -14.96
N ARG A 118 16.42 0.65 -14.58
CA ARG A 118 16.67 -0.76 -14.92
C ARG A 118 15.59 -1.68 -14.34
N SER A 119 15.19 -1.48 -13.08
CA SER A 119 14.10 -2.26 -12.46
C SER A 119 12.75 -2.06 -13.16
N LEU A 120 12.44 -0.83 -13.57
CA LEU A 120 11.20 -0.47 -14.27
C LEU A 120 11.10 -1.07 -15.69
N THR A 121 12.24 -1.25 -16.36
CA THR A 121 12.30 -1.68 -17.77
C THR A 121 12.67 -3.16 -17.94
N SER A 122 13.11 -3.81 -16.88
CA SER A 122 13.56 -5.20 -16.93
C SER A 122 12.42 -6.18 -17.12
N ILE A 123 12.61 -7.14 -18.03
CA ILE A 123 11.76 -8.33 -18.17
C ILE A 123 12.14 -9.44 -17.18
N ASN A 124 13.33 -9.37 -16.56
CA ASN A 124 13.75 -10.31 -15.53
C ASN A 124 12.96 -10.02 -14.22
N PRO A 125 12.17 -10.98 -13.71
CA PRO A 125 11.38 -10.82 -12.48
C PRO A 125 12.20 -10.45 -11.25
N GLU A 126 13.43 -10.95 -11.10
CA GLU A 126 14.31 -10.66 -9.97
C GLU A 126 14.79 -9.21 -9.97
N VAL A 127 15.03 -8.64 -11.15
CA VAL A 127 15.43 -7.24 -11.29
C VAL A 127 14.22 -6.32 -11.16
N ALA A 128 13.07 -6.77 -11.67
CA ALA A 128 11.80 -6.03 -11.61
C ALA A 128 11.16 -6.05 -10.21
N SER A 129 11.51 -7.04 -9.37
CA SER A 129 10.98 -7.19 -8.01
C SER A 129 11.37 -6.02 -7.12
N ARG A 130 12.56 -5.43 -7.30
CA ARG A 130 13.03 -4.28 -6.52
C ARG A 130 12.01 -3.14 -6.49
N PHE A 131 11.55 -2.66 -7.65
CA PHE A 131 10.51 -1.64 -7.72
C PHE A 131 9.15 -2.15 -7.22
N ASN A 132 8.78 -3.39 -7.58
CA ASN A 132 7.50 -3.98 -7.14
C ASN A 132 7.40 -4.03 -5.61
N ASP A 133 8.45 -4.49 -4.94
CA ASP A 133 8.47 -4.63 -3.49
C ASP A 133 8.46 -3.27 -2.81
N ALA A 134 9.16 -2.26 -3.35
CA ALA A 134 9.06 -0.88 -2.87
C ALA A 134 7.63 -0.35 -3.00
N ALA A 135 6.95 -0.63 -4.12
CA ALA A 135 5.55 -0.26 -4.33
C ALA A 135 4.62 -0.95 -3.33
N TRP A 136 4.76 -2.26 -3.13
CA TRP A 136 3.99 -2.98 -2.12
C TRP A 136 4.23 -2.42 -0.71
N ARG A 137 5.48 -2.12 -0.34
CA ARG A 137 5.83 -1.56 0.97
C ARG A 137 5.22 -0.17 1.20
N VAL A 138 5.36 0.74 0.22
CA VAL A 138 4.74 2.07 0.30
C VAL A 138 3.23 1.94 0.42
N TRP A 139 2.61 1.03 -0.33
CA TRP A 139 1.17 0.84 -0.25
C TRP A 139 0.72 0.24 1.08
N THR A 140 1.45 -0.75 1.61
CA THR A 140 1.24 -1.29 2.96
C THR A 140 1.34 -0.20 4.01
N PHE A 141 2.33 0.67 3.90
CA PHE A 141 2.51 1.79 4.82
C PHE A 141 1.31 2.73 4.80
N CYS A 142 0.86 3.15 3.61
CA CYS A 142 -0.37 3.93 3.43
C CYS A 142 -1.59 3.25 4.04
N GLN A 143 -1.79 1.96 3.78
CA GLN A 143 -2.93 1.22 4.33
C GLN A 143 -2.87 1.05 5.85
N THR A 144 -1.68 1.04 6.44
CA THR A 144 -1.50 0.81 7.88
C THR A 144 -1.61 2.12 8.68
N PHE A 145 -1.01 3.19 8.16
CA PHE A 145 -0.79 4.45 8.88
C PHE A 145 -1.52 5.66 8.28
N GLY A 146 -1.93 5.59 7.02
CA GLY A 146 -2.56 6.69 6.29
C GLY A 146 -4.09 6.63 6.28
N CYS A 147 -4.67 7.29 5.29
CA CYS A 147 -6.10 7.30 5.00
C CYS A 147 -7.01 7.89 6.09
N GLY A 148 -6.52 8.81 6.92
CA GLY A 148 -7.33 9.43 7.98
C GLY A 148 -7.63 8.48 9.15
N LYS A 149 -6.80 7.45 9.34
CA LYS A 149 -6.96 6.48 10.44
C LYS A 149 -6.44 7.00 11.78
N GLY A 150 -5.92 8.23 11.83
CA GLY A 150 -5.36 8.85 13.03
C GLY A 150 -4.01 8.25 13.42
N ARG A 151 -3.29 7.66 12.46
CA ARG A 151 -2.02 6.93 12.63
C ARG A 151 -0.87 7.56 11.87
N GLU A 152 -1.13 8.69 11.22
CA GLU A 152 -0.15 9.44 10.43
C GLU A 152 1.01 9.96 11.30
N GLU A 153 0.74 10.24 12.58
CA GLU A 153 1.71 10.68 13.58
C GLU A 153 2.22 9.54 14.50
N ASP A 154 1.82 8.29 14.27
CA ASP A 154 2.32 7.12 15.03
C ASP A 154 3.74 6.75 14.59
N ILE A 155 4.70 7.66 14.79
CA ILE A 155 6.09 7.51 14.35
C ILE A 155 6.73 6.27 14.98
N ILE A 156 6.39 5.93 16.22
CA ILE A 156 6.91 4.73 16.90
C ILE A 156 6.43 3.46 16.19
N GLY A 157 5.12 3.36 15.89
CA GLY A 157 4.57 2.24 15.13
C GLY A 157 5.12 2.15 13.71
N GLN A 158 5.29 3.29 13.03
CA GLN A 158 5.87 3.37 11.70
C GLN A 158 7.32 2.87 11.68
N MET A 159 8.14 3.31 12.63
CA MET A 159 9.53 2.86 12.78
C MET A 159 9.61 1.37 13.11
N ASP A 160 8.71 0.85 13.96
CA ASP A 160 8.68 -0.57 14.27
C ASP A 160 8.34 -1.42 13.04
N TRP A 161 7.37 -1.00 12.23
CA TRP A 161 7.02 -1.67 10.97
C TRP A 161 8.21 -1.74 10.00
N LEU A 162 8.95 -0.64 9.85
CA LEU A 162 10.16 -0.57 9.01
C LEU A 162 11.27 -1.49 9.54
N LYS A 163 11.34 -1.69 10.87
CA LYS A 163 12.29 -2.60 11.55
C LYS A 163 11.81 -4.06 11.61
N GLY A 164 10.68 -4.39 10.99
CA GLY A 164 10.15 -5.75 10.91
C GLY A 164 9.18 -6.13 12.02
N GLY A 165 8.60 -5.16 12.73
CA GLY A 165 7.58 -5.38 13.76
C GLY A 165 8.14 -5.97 15.06
N VAL A 166 9.36 -5.60 15.44
CA VAL A 166 10.04 -6.22 16.60
C VAL A 166 9.27 -5.92 17.89
N LEU A 167 8.80 -4.69 18.09
CA LEU A 167 8.01 -4.30 19.25
C LEU A 167 6.61 -4.93 19.19
N ALA A 168 5.96 -4.89 18.03
CA ALA A 168 4.62 -5.46 17.85
C ALA A 168 4.56 -6.98 18.15
N HIS A 169 5.64 -7.73 17.92
CA HIS A 169 5.71 -9.18 18.14
C HIS A 169 6.48 -9.60 19.40
N GLN A 170 6.84 -8.66 20.28
CA GLN A 170 7.43 -9.00 21.58
C GLN A 170 6.41 -9.74 22.46
N GLN A 171 6.77 -10.94 22.92
CA GLN A 171 5.93 -11.76 23.81
C GLN A 171 5.86 -11.23 25.26
N THR A 172 6.65 -10.21 25.58
CA THR A 172 6.60 -9.41 26.82
C THR A 172 5.88 -8.10 26.48
N CYS A 173 4.66 -7.77 26.90
CA CYS A 173 3.97 -8.05 28.14
C CYS A 173 2.44 -8.13 27.95
N THR A 174 1.86 -9.32 28.12
CA THR A 174 0.50 -9.42 28.67
C THR A 174 0.57 -9.18 30.18
N CYS A 175 0.65 -7.92 30.63
CA CYS A 175 0.14 -7.40 31.92
C CYS A 175 0.76 -6.04 32.29
N SER A 176 -0.12 -5.08 32.56
CA SER A 176 0.00 -4.03 33.59
C SER A 176 1.12 -3.00 33.46
N ILE A 177 0.95 -1.99 32.60
CA ILE A 177 1.58 -0.68 32.83
C ILE A 177 0.49 0.39 32.68
N VAL A 178 0.28 1.14 33.77
CA VAL A 178 -0.38 2.45 33.76
C VAL A 178 0.60 3.38 33.05
N GLU A 179 0.44 3.55 31.73
CA GLU A 179 1.17 4.57 30.96
C GLU A 179 0.36 5.88 30.90
N PRO A 180 1.01 7.03 30.68
CA PRO A 180 0.35 8.34 30.79
C PRO A 180 -0.80 8.48 29.78
N PRO A 181 -1.86 9.27 30.08
CA PRO A 181 -3.05 9.40 29.25
C PRO A 181 -2.81 10.04 27.86
N GLU A 182 -1.58 10.44 27.54
CA GLU A 182 -1.23 11.17 26.32
C GLU A 182 -0.83 10.24 25.15
N LEU A 183 -0.65 8.93 25.38
CA LEU A 183 -0.45 7.93 24.30
C LEU A 183 -1.76 7.24 23.85
N GLU A 184 -2.89 7.70 24.37
CA GLU A 184 -4.18 7.03 24.22
C GLU A 184 -4.85 7.39 22.89
N SER A 185 -4.92 6.42 21.95
CA SER A 185 -6.17 5.96 21.29
C SER A 185 -5.99 5.41 19.87
N SER A 186 -4.86 5.66 19.19
CA SER A 186 -4.70 5.25 17.77
C SER A 186 -3.48 4.40 17.43
N SER A 187 -2.52 4.19 18.36
CA SER A 187 -1.29 3.46 18.05
C SER A 187 -1.54 2.07 17.45
N VAL A 188 -0.87 1.78 16.32
CA VAL A 188 -1.01 0.49 15.64
C VAL A 188 -0.47 -0.65 16.50
N LEU A 189 0.50 -0.39 17.38
CA LEU A 189 1.17 -1.41 18.18
C LEU A 189 0.22 -2.11 19.16
N MET A 190 -0.84 -1.43 19.60
CA MET A 190 -1.86 -1.99 20.50
C MET A 190 -2.84 -2.94 19.78
N SER A 191 -2.87 -2.92 18.45
CA SER A 191 -3.82 -3.69 17.62
C SER A 191 -3.17 -4.25 16.35
N ALA A 192 -1.86 -4.50 16.40
CA ALA A 192 -1.10 -4.90 15.23
C ALA A 192 -1.56 -6.28 14.73
N PRO A 193 -1.90 -6.42 13.44
CA PRO A 193 -2.26 -7.72 12.88
C PRO A 193 -1.05 -8.67 12.91
N GLU A 194 -1.30 -9.98 12.88
CA GLU A 194 -0.23 -10.99 12.93
C GLU A 194 0.82 -10.80 11.82
N CYS A 195 0.42 -10.29 10.64
CA CYS A 195 1.31 -10.04 9.51
C CYS A 195 2.15 -8.76 9.64
N PHE A 196 1.89 -7.89 10.60
CA PHE A 196 2.53 -6.57 10.73
C PHE A 196 4.06 -6.67 10.77
N GLY A 197 4.74 -5.97 9.87
CA GLY A 197 6.20 -5.95 9.75
C GLY A 197 6.81 -7.25 9.19
N LYS A 198 6.03 -8.34 9.04
CA LYS A 198 6.56 -9.63 8.58
C LYS A 198 6.92 -9.64 7.09
N GLY A 199 6.54 -8.63 6.32
CA GLY A 199 7.04 -8.39 4.96
C GLY A 199 8.45 -7.80 4.92
N ASN A 200 8.98 -7.39 6.08
CA ASN A 200 10.27 -6.73 6.26
C ASN A 200 11.14 -7.51 7.29
N PRO A 201 11.44 -8.81 7.04
CA PRO A 201 12.10 -9.66 8.03
C PRO A 201 13.48 -9.11 8.41
N GLY A 202 13.72 -8.89 9.70
CA GLY A 202 14.97 -8.31 10.21
C GLY A 202 15.11 -6.80 9.97
N GLY A 203 14.06 -6.14 9.49
CA GLY A 203 14.07 -4.73 9.11
C GLY A 203 14.50 -4.52 7.66
N LEU A 204 14.14 -3.36 7.13
CA LEU A 204 14.53 -2.95 5.78
C LEU A 204 15.99 -2.54 5.70
N SER A 205 16.64 -2.92 4.59
CA SER A 205 17.99 -2.43 4.29
C SER A 205 17.96 -0.96 3.86
N ALA A 206 19.11 -0.28 3.95
CA ALA A 206 19.24 1.10 3.47
C ALA A 206 18.83 1.25 2.00
N GLU A 207 19.16 0.28 1.13
CA GLU A 207 18.75 0.29 -0.27
C GLU A 207 17.22 0.24 -0.42
N GLN A 208 16.54 -0.59 0.38
CA GLN A 208 15.08 -0.69 0.36
C GLN A 208 14.43 0.60 0.86
N LEU A 209 14.99 1.25 1.88
CA LEU A 209 14.52 2.55 2.38
C LEU A 209 14.71 3.65 1.32
N PHE A 210 15.84 3.64 0.59
CA PHE A 210 16.07 4.56 -0.53
C PHE A 210 15.09 4.31 -1.68
N ASP A 211 14.79 3.06 -2.01
CA ASP A 211 13.83 2.72 -3.05
C ASP A 211 12.42 3.20 -2.68
N MET A 212 12.01 3.04 -1.42
CA MET A 212 10.75 3.58 -0.92
C MET A 212 10.73 5.12 -0.98
N THR A 213 11.81 5.78 -0.58
CA THR A 213 11.95 7.24 -0.63
C THR A 213 11.84 7.77 -2.05
N GLU A 214 12.55 7.15 -2.99
CA GLU A 214 12.53 7.53 -4.41
C GLU A 214 11.14 7.32 -5.01
N LEU A 215 10.49 6.18 -4.74
CA LEU A 215 9.11 5.95 -5.16
C LEU A 215 8.17 7.02 -4.57
N TRP A 216 8.29 7.33 -3.28
CA TRP A 216 7.46 8.34 -2.63
C TRP A 216 7.61 9.74 -3.27
N ASN A 217 8.83 10.10 -3.65
CA ASN A 217 9.10 11.33 -4.39
C ASN A 217 8.52 11.30 -5.80
N CYS A 218 8.54 10.14 -6.48
CA CYS A 218 7.83 9.97 -7.74
C CYS A 218 6.32 10.20 -7.58
N LEU A 219 5.69 9.61 -6.55
CA LEU A 219 4.27 9.84 -6.28
C LEU A 219 3.95 11.32 -6.04
N SER A 220 4.83 12.06 -5.35
CA SER A 220 4.73 13.52 -5.22
C SER A 220 4.80 14.23 -6.57
N ALA A 221 5.75 13.88 -7.43
CA ALA A 221 5.86 14.50 -8.75
C ALA A 221 4.64 14.20 -9.64
N LEU A 222 4.06 13.00 -9.51
CA LEU A 222 2.88 12.56 -10.25
C LEU A 222 1.58 13.25 -9.83
N ILE A 223 1.52 13.91 -8.68
CA ILE A 223 0.32 14.62 -8.21
C ILE A 223 0.56 16.13 -8.11
N SER A 224 1.64 16.55 -7.44
CA SER A 224 1.83 17.95 -7.06
C SER A 224 2.66 18.73 -8.08
N GLY A 225 3.88 18.28 -8.39
CA GLY A 225 4.91 19.16 -8.95
C GLY A 225 5.15 19.10 -10.46
N VAL A 226 4.66 18.07 -11.17
CA VAL A 226 4.90 17.90 -12.62
C VAL A 226 3.61 17.69 -13.40
N SER A 227 2.57 17.27 -12.73
CA SER A 227 1.37 16.76 -13.37
C SER A 227 0.19 17.71 -13.32
N GLY A 228 0.27 18.89 -12.70
CA GLY A 228 -0.70 19.97 -12.95
C GLY A 228 -1.95 19.95 -12.08
N MET A 229 -1.81 19.72 -10.77
CA MET A 229 -2.82 20.12 -9.77
C MET A 229 -2.57 21.54 -9.24
N GLU A 230 -1.29 21.94 -9.12
CA GLU A 230 -0.87 23.28 -8.69
C GLU A 230 -1.51 24.39 -9.55
N GLY A 231 -2.01 25.45 -8.91
CA GLY A 231 -2.65 26.57 -9.60
C GLY A 231 -4.07 26.30 -10.11
N ARG A 232 -4.70 25.18 -9.73
CA ARG A 232 -6.08 24.82 -10.13
C ARG A 232 -7.11 24.98 -9.01
N THR A 233 -6.85 25.91 -8.11
CA THR A 233 -7.69 26.26 -6.96
C THR A 233 -9.14 26.60 -7.35
N GLU A 234 -9.36 27.30 -8.47
CA GLU A 234 -10.71 27.56 -8.99
C GLU A 234 -11.50 26.27 -9.30
N GLN A 235 -10.84 25.29 -9.93
CA GLN A 235 -11.46 24.00 -10.24
C GLN A 235 -11.64 23.17 -8.97
N ALA A 236 -10.64 23.11 -8.10
CA ALA A 236 -10.74 22.44 -6.81
C ALA A 236 -11.94 22.95 -5.99
N ARG A 237 -12.14 24.28 -5.94
CA ARG A 237 -13.28 24.92 -5.29
C ARG A 237 -14.60 24.55 -5.94
N ALA A 238 -14.68 24.53 -7.27
CA ALA A 238 -15.91 24.17 -7.99
C ALA A 238 -16.39 22.75 -7.68
N TYR A 239 -15.51 21.85 -7.24
CA TYR A 239 -15.82 20.47 -6.87
C TYR A 239 -15.79 20.21 -5.35
N GLY A 240 -15.80 21.28 -4.54
CA GLY A 240 -16.00 21.20 -3.10
C GLY A 240 -14.79 20.72 -2.29
N LEU A 241 -13.56 20.80 -2.84
CA LEU A 241 -12.34 20.37 -2.15
C LEU A 241 -12.09 21.14 -0.83
N PHE A 242 -12.51 22.40 -0.79
CA PHE A 242 -12.36 23.30 0.36
C PHE A 242 -13.57 23.33 1.29
N ASP A 243 -14.64 22.59 1.00
CA ASP A 243 -15.91 22.71 1.74
C ASP A 243 -15.79 22.23 3.20
N CYS A 244 -14.81 21.37 3.47
CA CYS A 244 -14.49 20.87 4.82
C CYS A 244 -13.40 21.68 5.53
N THR A 245 -12.96 22.82 4.98
CA THR A 245 -11.89 23.66 5.55
C THR A 245 -12.42 25.03 5.95
N ALA A 246 -11.60 25.82 6.65
CA ALA A 246 -11.91 27.21 6.99
C ALA A 246 -11.63 28.21 5.84
N VAL A 247 -11.11 27.74 4.69
CA VAL A 247 -10.61 28.60 3.61
C VAL A 247 -11.76 29.19 2.80
N GLN A 248 -11.92 30.51 2.89
CA GLN A 248 -12.97 31.24 2.20
C GLN A 248 -12.61 31.51 0.73
N GLY A 249 -13.64 31.68 -0.11
CA GLY A 249 -13.43 32.02 -1.52
C GLY A 249 -12.68 33.34 -1.68
N GLY A 250 -11.58 33.31 -2.44
CA GLY A 250 -10.72 34.47 -2.67
C GLY A 250 -9.51 34.56 -1.74
N ASP A 251 -9.36 33.63 -0.78
CA ASP A 251 -8.12 33.40 -0.05
C ASP A 251 -7.17 32.54 -0.91
N ILE A 252 -6.49 33.19 -1.86
CA ILE A 252 -5.64 32.51 -2.85
C ILE A 252 -4.53 31.69 -2.16
N ASP A 253 -3.89 32.28 -1.16
CA ASP A 253 -2.79 31.63 -0.45
C ASP A 253 -3.30 30.43 0.36
N GLY A 254 -4.44 30.58 1.05
CA GLY A 254 -5.07 29.48 1.78
C GLY A 254 -5.55 28.35 0.87
N GLU A 255 -6.09 28.68 -0.31
CA GLU A 255 -6.55 27.69 -1.30
C GLU A 255 -5.38 26.88 -1.87
N GLU A 256 -4.26 27.51 -2.22
CA GLU A 256 -3.08 26.79 -2.72
C GLU A 256 -2.45 25.89 -1.65
N VAL A 257 -2.30 26.39 -0.41
CA VAL A 257 -1.77 25.60 0.71
C VAL A 257 -2.66 24.38 1.00
N MET A 258 -3.98 24.56 1.00
CA MET A 258 -4.91 23.45 1.22
C MET A 258 -4.95 22.47 0.04
N LEU A 259 -4.75 22.95 -1.19
CA LEU A 259 -4.65 22.08 -2.37
C LEU A 259 -3.37 21.22 -2.31
N GLU A 260 -2.25 21.79 -1.88
CA GLU A 260 -1.00 21.05 -1.66
C GLU A 260 -1.17 19.99 -0.56
N GLU A 261 -1.78 20.35 0.58
CA GLU A 261 -2.04 19.40 1.67
C GLU A 261 -3.03 18.31 1.25
N TRP A 262 -4.03 18.62 0.44
CA TRP A 262 -4.91 17.61 -0.15
C TRP A 262 -4.12 16.64 -1.04
N CYS A 263 -3.16 17.12 -1.84
CA CYS A 263 -2.27 16.25 -2.61
C CYS A 263 -1.43 15.33 -1.72
N HIS A 264 -0.94 15.82 -0.57
CA HIS A 264 -0.29 14.97 0.42
C HIS A 264 -1.23 13.92 0.98
N TRP A 265 -2.46 14.29 1.31
CA TRP A 265 -3.48 13.36 1.78
C TRP A 265 -3.83 12.27 0.75
N ILE A 266 -3.99 12.61 -0.53
CA ILE A 266 -4.20 11.63 -1.62
C ILE A 266 -3.09 10.57 -1.64
N LYS A 267 -1.83 10.96 -1.44
CA LYS A 267 -0.74 9.97 -1.39
C LYS A 267 -0.89 9.00 -0.22
N THR A 268 -1.44 9.46 0.90
CA THR A 268 -1.71 8.58 2.05
C THR A 268 -2.82 7.56 1.77
N LEU A 269 -3.67 7.77 0.76
CA LEU A 269 -4.67 6.79 0.30
C LEU A 269 -4.03 5.58 -0.42
N GLY A 270 -2.77 5.72 -0.84
CA GLY A 270 -2.02 4.65 -1.49
C GLY A 270 -2.06 4.69 -3.02
N LEU A 271 -1.49 3.66 -3.64
CA LEU A 271 -1.08 3.71 -5.04
C LEU A 271 -2.24 3.80 -6.03
N SER A 272 -3.41 3.24 -5.72
CA SER A 272 -4.58 3.30 -6.60
C SER A 272 -5.07 4.73 -6.79
N ALA A 273 -5.21 5.49 -5.70
CA ALA A 273 -5.65 6.89 -5.76
C ALA A 273 -4.65 7.77 -6.54
N VAL A 274 -3.35 7.55 -6.32
CA VAL A 274 -2.30 8.24 -7.08
C VAL A 274 -2.37 7.91 -8.56
N LEU A 275 -2.53 6.63 -8.91
CA LEU A 275 -2.65 6.20 -10.31
C LEU A 275 -3.84 6.86 -10.99
N ASP A 276 -5.02 6.79 -10.38
CA ASP A 276 -6.27 7.32 -10.92
C ASP A 276 -6.19 8.82 -11.23
N LEU A 277 -5.63 9.61 -10.31
CA LEU A 277 -5.45 11.05 -10.53
C LEU A 277 -4.31 11.36 -11.50
N SER A 278 -3.21 10.61 -11.48
CA SER A 278 -2.05 10.85 -12.37
C SER A 278 -2.37 10.68 -13.86
N ILE A 279 -3.42 9.92 -14.20
CA ILE A 279 -3.90 9.76 -15.57
C ILE A 279 -4.44 11.10 -16.11
N TRP A 280 -5.18 11.83 -15.27
CA TRP A 280 -5.88 13.07 -15.62
C TRP A 280 -5.15 14.34 -15.19
N ALA A 281 -4.06 14.21 -14.46
CA ALA A 281 -3.39 15.34 -13.89
C ALA A 281 -3.01 16.38 -14.98
N ASN A 282 -2.40 15.94 -16.08
CA ASN A 282 -2.00 16.84 -17.19
C ASN A 282 -3.17 17.31 -18.07
N ASP A 283 -4.40 16.87 -17.77
CA ASP A 283 -5.59 17.30 -18.48
C ASP A 283 -6.10 18.63 -17.88
N PRO A 284 -6.25 19.70 -18.69
CA PRO A 284 -6.74 20.99 -18.21
C PRO A 284 -8.21 20.96 -17.81
N SER A 285 -8.97 19.95 -18.22
CA SER A 285 -10.37 19.75 -17.83
C SER A 285 -10.49 19.42 -16.34
N PRO A 286 -11.64 19.68 -15.71
CA PRO A 286 -11.86 19.38 -14.29
C PRO A 286 -11.96 17.88 -13.96
N THR A 287 -11.68 16.98 -14.92
CA THR A 287 -11.88 15.52 -14.79
C THR A 287 -11.21 14.92 -13.56
N ALA A 288 -10.01 15.39 -13.19
CA ALA A 288 -9.33 14.94 -11.97
C ALA A 288 -10.13 15.25 -10.69
N PHE A 289 -10.71 16.45 -10.59
CA PHE A 289 -11.53 16.86 -9.45
C PHE A 289 -12.94 16.23 -9.48
N MET A 290 -13.51 16.01 -10.67
CA MET A 290 -14.73 15.23 -10.84
C MET A 290 -14.55 13.80 -10.29
N LEU A 291 -13.47 13.13 -10.69
CA LEU A 291 -13.13 11.79 -10.22
C LEU A 291 -12.92 11.79 -8.70
N ALA A 292 -12.21 12.79 -8.17
CA ALA A 292 -12.04 12.93 -6.73
C ALA A 292 -13.40 13.07 -6.00
N ALA A 293 -14.33 13.85 -6.54
CA ALA A 293 -15.67 13.99 -5.96
C ALA A 293 -16.46 12.67 -6.02
N GLU A 294 -16.42 11.95 -7.16
CA GLU A 294 -17.05 10.63 -7.32
C GLU A 294 -16.51 9.59 -6.33
N GLN A 295 -15.20 9.63 -6.06
CA GLN A 295 -14.52 8.76 -5.10
C GLN A 295 -14.62 9.27 -3.65
N LYS A 296 -15.34 10.38 -3.41
CA LYS A 296 -15.49 11.07 -2.12
C LYS A 296 -14.16 11.56 -1.52
N TRP A 297 -13.14 11.77 -2.36
CA TRP A 297 -11.84 12.33 -1.97
C TRP A 297 -11.89 13.85 -1.73
N THR A 298 -12.99 14.51 -2.03
CA THR A 298 -13.22 15.93 -1.67
C THR A 298 -13.78 16.08 -0.26
N SER A 299 -14.27 15.00 0.37
CA SER A 299 -14.68 14.96 1.77
C SER A 299 -13.57 14.34 2.62
N TRP A 300 -12.49 15.08 2.83
CA TRP A 300 -11.25 14.60 3.44
C TRP A 300 -11.02 15.21 4.83
N PRO A 301 -10.25 14.55 5.72
CA PRO A 301 -9.91 15.07 7.04
C PRO A 301 -8.81 16.14 6.93
N ALA A 302 -9.19 17.34 6.50
CA ALA A 302 -8.29 18.49 6.44
C ALA A 302 -7.68 18.77 7.83
N PRO A 303 -6.36 19.03 7.89
CA PRO A 303 -5.72 19.30 9.17
C PRO A 303 -6.10 20.69 9.71
N ASP A 304 -6.06 20.83 11.04
CA ASP A 304 -6.10 22.14 11.69
C ASP A 304 -4.78 22.90 11.46
N PHE A 305 -4.76 24.21 11.74
CA PHE A 305 -3.75 25.21 11.36
C PHE A 305 -2.25 24.87 11.56
N ASP A 306 -1.88 23.83 12.32
CA ASP A 306 -0.48 23.44 12.60
C ASP A 306 -0.11 21.98 12.21
N GLY A 307 -1.03 21.22 11.62
CA GLY A 307 -0.80 19.82 11.19
C GLY A 307 -0.66 19.68 9.68
N GLY A 308 0.10 18.69 9.19
CA GLY A 308 0.21 18.42 7.75
C GLY A 308 0.86 17.08 7.42
N ARG A 309 0.59 16.56 6.23
CA ARG A 309 1.03 15.23 5.78
C ARG A 309 2.25 15.25 4.87
N SER A 310 2.92 16.40 4.75
CA SER A 310 4.07 16.60 3.88
C SER A 310 5.27 15.70 4.24
N THR A 311 5.43 15.38 5.52
CA THR A 311 6.49 14.50 6.06
C THR A 311 6.05 13.04 6.21
N PHE A 312 4.79 12.71 5.89
CA PHE A 312 4.27 11.34 5.95
C PHE A 312 5.19 10.39 5.18
N LEU A 313 5.47 9.23 5.77
CA LEU A 313 6.51 8.26 5.39
C LEU A 313 7.96 8.76 5.55
N LYS A 314 8.30 9.97 5.09
CA LYS A 314 9.68 10.49 5.10
C LYS A 314 10.27 10.58 6.50
N GLU A 315 9.45 10.99 7.48
CA GLU A 315 9.91 11.14 8.86
C GLU A 315 10.40 9.81 9.43
N ALA A 316 9.56 8.76 9.35
CA ALA A 316 9.92 7.43 9.82
C ALA A 316 11.13 6.85 9.05
N LEU A 317 11.17 7.02 7.73
CA LEU A 317 12.30 6.56 6.90
C LEU A 317 13.63 7.21 7.30
N SER A 318 13.62 8.47 7.74
CA SER A 318 14.84 9.18 8.14
C SER A 318 15.40 8.79 9.50
N ARG A 319 14.58 8.13 10.34
CA ARG A 319 14.90 7.76 11.73
C ARG A 319 15.28 6.29 11.91
N VAL A 320 15.26 5.49 10.83
CA VAL A 320 15.61 4.06 10.81
C VAL A 320 16.93 3.87 10.08
#